data_AF-A0A6M5IXM5-F1
#
_entry.id   AF-A0A6M5IXM5-F1
#
_cell.length_a   1.000
_cell.length_b   1.000
_cell.length_c   1.000
_cell.angle_alpha   90.00
_cell.angle_beta   90.00
_cell.angle_gamma   90.00
#
_symmetry.space_group_name_H-M   'P 1'
#
loop_
_entity.id
_entity.type
_entity.pdbx_description
1 polymer ?
#
loop_
_entity_poly.entity_id
_entity_poly.type
_entity_poly.pdbx_seq_one_letter_code
_entity_poly.pdbx_strand_id
1 'polypeptide(L)'
;MSETDARDGDQVTARLDRLNEACRAAPQEIEPQIALWSAICSLDEWVFVNRGTAEQPRPYALAAEAGHLVCIYSTPERARAGAIANGLVAEGEAVPMFSTPLPSALDWVLGLAGAGVSGATVDYPQLGAWTPLPNLARFRQT
;
A
#
# COMPACT_ATOMS: atom_id res chain seq x y z
N MET A 1 12.90 6.58 -17.76
CA MET A 1 13.09 6.83 -16.33
C MET A 1 14.37 7.62 -16.18
N SER A 2 14.24 8.91 -15.90
CA SER A 2 15.39 9.80 -15.79
C SER A 2 16.04 9.65 -14.41
N GLU A 3 17.32 9.99 -14.27
CA GLU A 3 18.03 9.94 -12.97
C GLU A 3 17.37 10.79 -11.87
N THR A 4 16.60 11.81 -12.28
CA THR A 4 15.77 12.64 -11.39
C THR A 4 14.57 11.88 -10.83
N ASP A 5 13.80 11.15 -11.66
CA ASP A 5 12.63 10.38 -11.21
C ASP A 5 13.01 9.31 -10.18
N ALA A 6 14.16 8.64 -10.40
CA ALA A 6 14.68 7.64 -9.48
C ALA A 6 15.06 8.25 -8.12
N ARG A 7 15.71 9.42 -8.12
CA ARG A 7 16.07 10.13 -6.89
C ARG A 7 14.85 10.64 -6.12
N ASP A 8 13.78 10.99 -6.81
CA ASP A 8 12.54 11.43 -6.16
C ASP A 8 11.80 10.23 -5.54
N GLY A 9 11.76 9.09 -6.23
CA GLY A 9 11.24 7.82 -5.68
C GLY A 9 12.00 7.35 -4.43
N ASP A 10 13.33 7.43 -4.44
CA ASP A 10 14.17 7.09 -3.29
C ASP A 10 13.91 8.01 -2.08
N GLN A 11 13.71 9.30 -2.32
CA GLN A 11 13.37 10.25 -1.25
C GLN A 11 11.98 10.00 -0.67
N VAL A 12 11.00 9.66 -1.51
CA VAL A 12 9.65 9.29 -1.08
C VAL A 12 9.71 8.04 -0.19
N THR A 13 10.34 6.97 -0.66
CA THR A 13 10.45 5.71 0.09
C THR A 13 11.18 5.91 1.43
N ALA A 14 12.28 6.66 1.45
CA ALA A 14 12.99 7.00 2.69
C ALA A 14 12.16 7.87 3.66
N ARG A 15 11.27 8.73 3.15
CA ARG A 15 10.32 9.47 3.99
C ARG A 15 9.30 8.51 4.63
N LEU A 16 8.74 7.58 3.85
CA LEU A 16 7.77 6.60 4.35
C LEU A 16 8.40 5.69 5.42
N ASP A 17 9.64 5.26 5.22
CA ASP A 17 10.37 4.45 6.20
C ASP A 17 10.53 5.17 7.54
N ARG A 18 10.91 6.47 7.51
CA ARG A 18 11.02 7.28 8.73
C ARG A 18 9.67 7.47 9.44
N LEU A 19 8.59 7.68 8.69
CA LEU A 19 7.25 7.81 9.26
C LEU A 19 6.77 6.49 9.88
N ASN A 20 7.07 5.35 9.25
CA ASN A 20 6.77 4.04 9.81
C ASN A 20 7.57 3.75 11.09
N GLU A 21 8.85 4.11 11.12
CA GLU A 21 9.66 3.97 12.33
C GLU A 21 9.09 4.79 13.50
N ALA A 22 8.60 6.01 13.23
CA ALA A 22 7.90 6.81 14.24
C ALA A 22 6.61 6.12 14.75
N CYS A 23 5.85 5.44 13.89
CA CYS A 23 4.70 4.63 14.31
C CYS A 23 5.12 3.47 15.22
N ARG A 24 6.23 2.79 14.90
CA ARG A 24 6.75 1.67 15.69
C ARG A 24 7.30 2.12 17.05
N ALA A 25 7.93 3.28 17.10
CA ALA A 25 8.45 3.87 18.33
C ALA A 25 7.34 4.33 19.29
N ALA A 26 6.16 4.67 18.77
CA ALA A 26 5.03 5.19 19.54
C ALA A 26 3.69 4.55 19.11
N PRO A 27 3.48 3.24 19.33
CA PRO A 27 2.34 2.50 18.78
C PRO A 27 0.98 2.86 19.39
N GLN A 28 0.96 3.53 20.55
CA GLN A 28 -0.27 4.00 21.20
C GLN A 28 -0.66 5.42 20.77
N GLU A 29 0.24 6.12 20.07
CA GLU A 29 -0.01 7.49 19.61
C GLU A 29 -0.64 7.47 18.22
N ILE A 30 -1.59 8.38 18.00
CA ILE A 30 -2.34 8.44 16.74
C ILE A 30 -1.64 9.33 15.71
N GLU A 31 -0.90 10.33 16.16
CA GLU A 31 -0.26 11.35 15.33
C GLU A 31 0.76 10.75 14.34
N PRO A 32 1.66 9.82 14.74
CA PRO A 32 2.57 9.18 13.79
C PRO A 32 1.81 8.38 12.72
N GLN A 33 0.71 7.72 13.10
CA GLN A 33 -0.12 6.94 12.18
C GLN A 33 -0.81 7.85 11.16
N ILE A 34 -1.37 8.97 11.63
CA ILE A 34 -1.96 9.99 10.74
C ILE A 34 -0.90 10.54 9.78
N ALA A 35 0.31 10.82 10.26
CA ALA A 35 1.40 11.35 9.43
C ALA A 35 1.83 10.35 8.34
N LEU A 36 1.96 9.07 8.68
CA LEU A 36 2.25 8.00 7.71
C LEU A 36 1.14 7.89 6.65
N TRP A 37 -0.11 7.74 7.08
CA TRP A 37 -1.22 7.54 6.15
C TRP A 37 -1.54 8.78 5.32
N SER A 38 -1.30 9.99 5.84
CA SER A 38 -1.36 11.21 5.07
C SER A 38 -0.30 11.22 3.95
N ALA A 39 0.92 10.75 4.23
CA ALA A 39 1.97 10.67 3.22
C ALA A 39 1.64 9.62 2.15
N ILE A 40 1.11 8.46 2.53
CA ILE A 40 0.65 7.42 1.59
C ILE A 40 -0.50 7.90 0.72
N CYS A 41 -1.45 8.66 1.27
CA CYS A 41 -2.55 9.24 0.51
C CYS A 41 -2.15 10.50 -0.29
N SER A 42 -0.88 10.91 -0.23
CA SER A 42 -0.33 12.03 -1.02
C SER A 42 0.62 11.54 -2.14
N LEU A 43 0.72 10.22 -2.35
CA LEU A 43 1.42 9.65 -3.51
C LEU A 43 0.63 9.94 -4.79
N ASP A 44 1.30 9.91 -5.94
CA ASP A 44 0.62 10.10 -7.24
C ASP A 44 -0.25 8.89 -7.59
N GLU A 45 0.21 7.69 -7.24
CA GLU A 45 -0.49 6.44 -7.46
C GLU A 45 -0.17 5.40 -6.38
N TRP A 46 -1.03 4.40 -6.29
CA TRP A 46 -0.80 3.19 -5.53
C TRP A 46 -0.59 2.01 -6.46
N VAL A 47 0.39 1.17 -6.13
CA VAL A 47 0.71 -0.06 -6.86
C VAL A 47 0.09 -1.26 -6.14
N PHE A 48 -0.44 -2.20 -6.91
CA PHE A 48 -1.03 -3.44 -6.41
C PHE A 48 -0.42 -4.65 -7.11
N VAL A 49 -0.20 -5.72 -6.35
CA VAL A 49 0.08 -7.04 -6.93
C VAL A 49 -1.24 -7.64 -7.44
N ASN A 50 -1.31 -7.95 -8.74
CA ASN A 50 -2.51 -8.52 -9.35
C ASN A 50 -2.60 -10.03 -9.09
N ARG A 51 -3.73 -10.47 -8.56
CA ARG A 51 -4.13 -11.87 -8.38
C ARG A 51 -5.32 -12.26 -9.27
N GLY A 52 -5.79 -11.34 -10.11
CA GLY A 52 -6.83 -11.55 -11.13
C GLY A 52 -6.26 -11.62 -12.54
N THR A 53 -7.12 -11.41 -13.54
CA THR A 53 -6.71 -11.26 -14.94
C THR A 53 -6.43 -9.80 -15.28
N ALA A 54 -6.01 -9.52 -16.51
CA ALA A 54 -5.81 -8.15 -16.98
C ALA A 54 -7.15 -7.39 -17.12
N GLU A 55 -8.22 -8.08 -17.50
CA GLU A 55 -9.57 -7.54 -17.69
C GLU A 55 -10.34 -7.40 -16.37
N GLN A 56 -9.98 -8.21 -15.36
CA GLN A 56 -10.59 -8.23 -14.03
C GLN A 56 -9.49 -8.24 -12.97
N PRO A 57 -8.77 -7.13 -12.78
CA PRO A 57 -7.70 -7.05 -11.80
C PRO A 57 -8.25 -7.26 -10.38
N ARG A 58 -7.50 -8.00 -9.57
CA ARG A 58 -7.81 -8.23 -8.15
C ARG A 58 -6.54 -7.98 -7.33
N PRO A 59 -6.56 -7.08 -6.34
CA PRO A 59 -5.38 -6.84 -5.55
C PRO A 59 -5.09 -8.03 -4.65
N TYR A 60 -3.82 -8.25 -4.36
CA TYR A 60 -3.43 -9.12 -3.27
C TYR A 60 -3.96 -8.57 -1.93
N ALA A 61 -4.51 -9.48 -1.11
CA ALA A 61 -4.96 -9.17 0.24
C ALA A 61 -4.48 -10.27 1.21
N LEU A 62 -4.13 -9.86 2.42
CA LEU A 62 -3.72 -10.73 3.51
C LEU A 62 -4.93 -11.07 4.39
N ALA A 63 -5.00 -12.31 4.85
CA ALA A 63 -5.92 -12.65 5.94
C ALA A 63 -5.31 -12.17 7.28
N ALA A 64 -6.07 -11.41 8.05
CA ALA A 64 -5.73 -10.98 9.40
C ALA A 64 -6.92 -11.18 10.34
N GLU A 65 -6.70 -11.04 11.65
CA GLU A 65 -7.76 -11.15 12.66
C GLU A 65 -8.91 -10.14 12.42
N ALA A 66 -8.57 -8.93 11.97
CA ALA A 66 -9.53 -7.89 11.64
C ALA A 66 -10.31 -8.14 10.32
N GLY A 67 -9.98 -9.21 9.58
CA GLY A 67 -10.48 -9.50 8.23
C GLY A 67 -9.40 -9.36 7.16
N HIS A 68 -9.80 -9.26 5.89
CA HIS A 68 -8.81 -9.13 4.82
C HIS A 68 -8.24 -7.71 4.76
N LEU A 69 -6.91 -7.61 4.66
CA LEU A 69 -6.20 -6.36 4.46
C LEU A 69 -5.67 -6.30 3.03
N VAL A 70 -6.11 -5.31 2.24
CA VAL A 70 -5.54 -5.11 0.91
C VAL A 70 -4.11 -4.60 1.01
N CYS A 71 -3.20 -5.14 0.19
CA CYS A 71 -1.81 -4.70 0.14
C CYS A 71 -1.64 -3.57 -0.88
N ILE A 72 -1.35 -2.37 -0.38
CA ILE A 72 -0.99 -1.19 -1.17
C ILE A 72 0.53 -1.08 -1.18
N TYR A 73 1.12 -0.74 -2.31
CA TYR A 73 2.55 -0.50 -2.43
C TYR A 73 2.82 0.91 -2.92
N SER A 74 3.83 1.55 -2.33
CA SER A 74 4.24 2.91 -2.69
C SER A 74 5.08 2.95 -3.96
N THR A 75 5.74 1.84 -4.33
CA THR A 75 6.46 1.70 -5.60
C THR A 75 6.36 0.29 -6.19
N PRO A 76 6.58 0.12 -7.50
CA PRO A 76 6.66 -1.20 -8.13
C PRO A 76 7.75 -2.09 -7.55
N GLU A 77 8.88 -1.53 -7.13
CA GLU A 77 9.99 -2.27 -6.51
C GLU A 77 9.55 -2.88 -5.17
N ARG A 78 8.84 -2.10 -4.34
CA ARG A 78 8.28 -2.61 -3.08
C ARG A 78 7.18 -3.64 -3.31
N ALA A 79 6.35 -3.46 -4.34
CA ALA A 79 5.36 -4.47 -4.74
C ALA A 79 6.03 -5.79 -5.16
N ARG A 80 7.12 -5.72 -5.95
CA ARG A 80 7.90 -6.90 -6.37
C ARG A 80 8.51 -7.60 -5.17
N ALA A 81 9.19 -6.86 -4.30
CA ALA A 81 9.81 -7.39 -3.09
C ALA A 81 8.76 -8.04 -2.18
N GLY A 82 7.61 -7.37 -1.99
CA GLY A 82 6.48 -7.89 -1.22
C GLY A 82 5.91 -9.18 -1.81
N ALA A 83 5.73 -9.26 -3.13
CA ALA A 83 5.22 -10.46 -3.78
C ALA A 83 6.14 -11.67 -3.60
N ILE A 84 7.46 -11.48 -3.78
CA ILE A 84 8.47 -12.54 -3.59
C ILE A 84 8.50 -12.96 -2.11
N ALA A 85 8.57 -12.00 -1.18
CA ALA A 85 8.63 -12.28 0.26
C ALA A 85 7.40 -13.05 0.77
N ASN A 86 6.24 -12.87 0.12
CA ASN A 86 5.00 -13.58 0.44
C ASN A 86 4.79 -14.87 -0.35
N GLY A 87 5.77 -15.32 -1.15
CA GLY A 87 5.68 -16.54 -1.95
C GLY A 87 4.61 -16.48 -3.04
N LEU A 88 4.22 -15.28 -3.49
CA LEU A 88 3.21 -15.10 -4.51
C LEU A 88 3.72 -15.44 -5.92
N VAL A 89 5.03 -15.33 -6.10
CA VAL A 89 5.83 -15.58 -7.29
C VAL A 89 7.22 -16.06 -6.86
N ALA A 90 7.94 -16.78 -7.71
CA ALA A 90 9.33 -17.14 -7.42
C ALA A 90 10.29 -15.96 -7.65
N GLU A 91 11.47 -16.01 -7.03
CA GLU A 91 12.52 -15.03 -7.29
C GLU A 91 12.94 -15.09 -8.77
N GLY A 92 13.06 -13.91 -9.40
CA GLY A 92 13.37 -13.79 -10.83
C GLY A 92 12.15 -13.85 -11.76
N GLU A 93 10.97 -14.25 -11.28
CA GLU A 93 9.75 -14.22 -12.09
C GLU A 93 9.15 -12.80 -12.20
N ALA A 94 8.39 -12.60 -13.27
CA ALA A 94 7.62 -11.38 -13.46
C ALA A 94 6.44 -11.36 -12.48
N VAL A 95 6.26 -10.23 -11.79
CA VAL A 95 5.15 -10.03 -10.86
C VAL A 95 4.04 -9.27 -11.59
N PRO A 96 2.84 -9.87 -11.76
CA PRO A 96 1.71 -9.14 -12.30
C PRO A 96 1.33 -7.99 -11.36
N MET A 97 1.30 -6.77 -11.89
CA MET A 97 0.95 -5.57 -11.13
C MET A 97 0.02 -4.67 -11.93
N PHE A 98 -0.68 -3.79 -11.23
CA PHE A 98 -1.35 -2.64 -11.81
C PHE A 98 -1.24 -1.47 -10.83
N SER A 99 -1.23 -0.25 -11.36
CA SER A 99 -1.29 0.96 -10.57
C SER A 99 -2.65 1.62 -10.70
N THR A 100 -3.06 2.37 -9.69
CA THR A 100 -4.23 3.25 -9.76
C THR A 100 -3.83 4.63 -9.23
N PRO A 101 -4.13 5.73 -9.96
CA PRO A 101 -3.79 7.07 -9.52
C PRO A 101 -4.64 7.48 -8.31
N LEU A 102 -4.08 8.31 -7.44
CA LEU A 102 -4.85 9.01 -6.42
C LEU A 102 -5.55 10.25 -7.02
N PRO A 103 -6.74 10.63 -6.52
CA PRO A 103 -7.45 10.03 -5.39
C PRO A 103 -8.26 8.77 -5.72
N SER A 104 -8.41 8.39 -7.00
CA SER A 104 -9.27 7.27 -7.42
C SER A 104 -8.92 5.92 -6.77
N ALA A 105 -7.65 5.67 -6.48
CA ALA A 105 -7.19 4.46 -5.79
C ALA A 105 -7.81 4.31 -4.40
N LEU A 106 -7.95 5.43 -3.67
CA LEU A 106 -8.56 5.47 -2.35
C LEU A 106 -10.03 5.02 -2.42
N ASP A 107 -10.79 5.58 -3.36
CA ASP A 107 -12.20 5.22 -3.55
C ASP A 107 -12.39 3.77 -3.96
N TRP A 108 -11.51 3.29 -4.84
CA TRP A 108 -11.53 1.90 -5.28
C TRP A 108 -11.27 0.94 -4.12
N VAL A 109 -10.24 1.19 -3.30
CA VAL A 109 -9.94 0.38 -2.10
C VAL A 109 -11.11 0.40 -1.11
N LEU A 110 -11.73 1.56 -0.86
CA LEU A 110 -12.87 1.67 0.03
C LEU A 110 -14.10 0.89 -0.49
N GLY A 111 -14.26 0.78 -1.81
CA GLY A 111 -15.30 -0.04 -2.44
C GLY A 111 -15.14 -1.55 -2.19
N LEU A 112 -13.94 -2.02 -1.85
CA LEU A 112 -13.68 -3.44 -1.57
C LEU A 112 -14.27 -3.91 -0.23
N ALA A 113 -14.80 -3.00 0.60
CA ALA A 113 -15.51 -3.35 1.82
C ALA A 113 -16.63 -4.37 1.58
N GLY A 114 -17.38 -4.23 0.47
CA GLY A 114 -18.44 -5.16 0.09
C GLY A 114 -17.94 -6.57 -0.26
N ALA A 115 -16.64 -6.73 -0.51
CA ALA A 115 -15.98 -8.01 -0.79
C ALA A 115 -15.26 -8.59 0.44
N GLY A 116 -15.47 -8.03 1.63
CA GLY A 116 -14.89 -8.54 2.89
C GLY A 116 -13.49 -8.01 3.21
N VAL A 117 -13.06 -6.91 2.56
CA VAL A 117 -11.86 -6.16 2.95
C VAL A 117 -12.19 -5.25 4.12
N SER A 118 -11.42 -5.37 5.20
CA SER A 118 -11.62 -4.60 6.44
C SER A 118 -10.63 -3.46 6.61
N GLY A 119 -9.50 -3.50 5.89
CA GLY A 119 -8.47 -2.47 5.97
C GLY A 119 -7.47 -2.56 4.84
N ALA A 120 -6.44 -1.73 4.93
CA ALA A 120 -5.31 -1.74 4.03
C ALA A 120 -4.01 -1.83 4.83
N THR A 121 -3.01 -2.49 4.26
CA THR A 121 -1.62 -2.43 4.72
C THR A 121 -0.74 -1.85 3.63
N VAL A 122 0.33 -1.17 4.03
CA VAL A 122 1.27 -0.55 3.10
C VAL A 122 2.61 -1.25 3.07
N ASP A 123 3.15 -1.44 1.87
CA ASP A 123 4.48 -1.99 1.59
C ASP A 123 4.77 -3.28 2.36
N TYR A 124 3.76 -4.14 2.50
CA TYR A 124 3.92 -5.38 3.27
C TYR A 124 4.82 -6.39 2.53
N PRO A 125 5.79 -7.04 3.22
CA PRO A 125 6.00 -7.03 4.68
C PRO A 125 7.03 -6.00 5.19
N GLN A 126 7.59 -5.16 4.31
CA GLN A 126 8.67 -4.23 4.67
C GLN A 126 8.23 -3.15 5.68
N LEU A 127 7.12 -2.45 5.42
CA LEU A 127 6.55 -1.51 6.40
C LEU A 127 5.53 -2.21 7.28
N GLY A 128 4.52 -2.81 6.65
CA GLY A 128 3.48 -3.59 7.32
C GLY A 128 2.53 -2.80 8.22
N ALA A 129 2.66 -1.46 8.27
CA ALA A 129 1.64 -0.62 8.90
C ALA A 129 0.28 -0.85 8.21
N TRP A 130 -0.78 -0.83 9.00
CA TRP A 130 -2.13 -1.04 8.51
C TRP A 130 -3.10 -0.03 9.10
N THR A 131 -4.22 0.18 8.42
CA THR A 131 -5.32 1.02 8.90
C THR A 131 -6.66 0.40 8.49
N PRO A 132 -7.69 0.46 9.34
CA PRO A 132 -9.02 0.00 8.98
C PRO A 132 -9.66 0.95 7.95
N LEU A 133 -10.52 0.44 7.05
CA LEU A 133 -11.14 1.24 5.98
C LEU A 133 -11.87 2.50 6.50
N PRO A 134 -12.58 2.49 7.64
CA PRO A 134 -13.20 3.71 8.19
C PRO A 134 -12.20 4.83 8.53
N ASN A 135 -10.96 4.48 8.93
CA ASN A 135 -9.90 5.45 9.17
C ASN A 135 -9.31 5.92 7.85
N LEU A 136 -9.07 5.00 6.91
CA LEU A 136 -8.59 5.33 5.57
C LEU A 136 -9.54 6.32 4.85
N ALA A 137 -10.85 6.14 5.01
CA ALA A 137 -11.87 7.04 4.44
C ALA A 137 -11.76 8.49 4.92
N ARG A 138 -11.11 8.76 6.06
CA ARG A 138 -10.88 10.12 6.57
C ARG A 138 -9.87 10.92 5.74
N PHE A 139 -9.08 10.24 4.90
CA PHE A 139 -8.11 10.88 4.01
C PHE A 139 -8.69 11.22 2.63
N ARG A 140 -9.98 10.95 2.39
CA ARG A 140 -10.67 11.45 1.19
C ARG A 140 -10.63 12.98 1.21
N GLN A 141 -9.94 13.57 0.25
CA GLN A 141 -10.05 15.00 0.01
C GLN A 141 -11.40 15.25 -0.67
N THR A 142 -12.25 16.05 -0.02
CA THR A 142 -13.49 16.60 -0.60
C THR A 142 -13.20 17.67 -1.64
#